data_AF-A0A258D4S9-F1
#
_entry.id   AF-A0A258D4S9-F1
#
_cell.length_a   1.000
_cell.length_b   1.000
_cell.length_c   1.000
_cell.angle_alpha   90.00
_cell.angle_beta   90.00
_cell.angle_gamma   90.00
#
_symmetry.space_group_name_H-M   'P 1'
#
loop_
_entity.id
_entity.type
_entity.pdbx_description
1 polymer ?
#
loop_
_entity_poly.entity_id
_entity_poly.type
_entity_poly.pdbx_seq_one_letter_code
_entity_poly.pdbx_strand_id
1 'polypeptide(L)' 'MLLMGLRLAEGVDLARHARLSGRAIDPARIAQLAQDGLVTLTGARLAVTPAGFPVLNAVIAALAP' A
#
# COMPACT_ATOMS: atom_id res chain seq x y z
N MET A 1 -15.90 12.70 7.03
CA MET A 1 -14.48 12.88 7.42
C MET A 1 -13.67 11.67 6.95
N LEU A 2 -13.36 11.60 5.65
CA LEU A 2 -12.71 10.44 5.01
C LEU A 2 -11.65 10.92 4.00
N LEU A 3 -10.82 11.89 4.39
CA LEU A 3 -9.86 12.55 3.51
C LEU A 3 -8.38 12.35 3.88
N MET A 4 -8.02 11.53 4.89
CA MET A 4 -6.63 11.54 5.41
C MET A 4 -5.96 10.17 5.56
N GLY A 5 -6.65 9.07 5.33
CA GLY A 5 -6.04 7.72 5.41
C GLY A 5 -5.25 7.32 4.16
N LEU A 6 -5.53 7.97 3.03
CA LEU A 6 -4.90 7.73 1.72
C LEU A 6 -3.66 8.58 1.50
N ARG A 7 -3.17 9.30 2.53
CA ARG A 7 -1.90 10.03 2.45
C ARG A 7 -0.77 9.02 2.57
N LEU A 8 -0.59 8.30 1.48
CA LEU A 8 0.34 7.22 1.17
C LEU A 8 1.84 7.51 1.44
N ALA A 9 2.14 8.69 1.97
CA ALA A 9 3.45 9.14 2.40
C ALA A 9 3.83 8.70 3.82
N GLU A 10 2.87 8.33 4.70
CA GLU A 10 3.19 7.85 6.06
C GLU A 10 3.35 6.32 6.16
N GLY A 11 2.88 5.60 5.14
CA GLY A 11 2.88 4.14 5.07
C GLY A 11 1.71 3.46 5.79
N VAL A 12 1.24 2.36 5.22
CA VAL A 12 0.23 1.46 5.78
C VAL A 12 0.93 0.33 6.50
N ASP A 13 0.61 0.13 7.77
CA ASP A 13 1.00 -1.08 8.48
C ASP A 13 0.12 -2.25 8.00
N LEU A 14 0.74 -3.24 7.36
CA LEU A 14 0.07 -4.41 6.80
C LEU A 14 -0.64 -5.25 7.87
N ALA A 15 -0.06 -5.35 9.07
CA ALA A 15 -0.65 -6.08 10.18
C ALA A 15 -1.88 -5.36 10.74
N ARG A 16 -1.82 -4.02 10.80
CA ARG A 16 -2.99 -3.21 11.17
C ARG A 16 -4.08 -3.26 10.11
N HIS A 17 -3.71 -3.22 8.82
CA HIS A 17 -4.66 -3.37 7.72
C HIS A 17 -5.36 -4.73 7.77
N ALA A 18 -4.60 -5.82 7.94
CA ALA A 18 -5.17 -7.16 8.05
C ALA A 18 -6.18 -7.27 9.21
N ARG A 19 -5.90 -6.61 10.35
CA ARG A 19 -6.81 -6.59 11.51
C ARG A 19 -8.06 -5.73 11.31
N LEU A 20 -7.95 -4.61 10.61
CA LEU A 20 -9.06 -3.69 10.37
C LEU A 20 -9.96 -4.13 9.21
N SER A 21 -9.34 -4.56 8.11
CA SER A 21 -10.04 -4.98 6.89
C SER A 21 -10.45 -6.45 6.93
N GLY A 22 -9.95 -7.22 7.92
CA GLY A 22 -10.18 -8.67 8.04
C GLY A 22 -9.55 -9.48 6.90
N ARG A 23 -8.72 -8.86 6.06
CA ARG A 23 -8.12 -9.45 4.87
C ARG A 23 -6.67 -9.00 4.74
N ALA A 24 -5.78 -9.97 4.56
CA ALA A 24 -4.38 -9.73 4.27
C ALA A 24 -4.23 -9.31 2.80
N ILE A 25 -3.32 -8.37 2.54
CA ILE A 25 -2.89 -8.03 1.18
C ILE A 25 -1.96 -9.14 0.70
N ASP A 26 -2.12 -9.56 -0.57
CA ASP A 26 -1.26 -10.57 -1.17
C ASP A 26 0.21 -10.08 -1.22
N PRO A 27 1.15 -10.76 -0.54
CA PRO A 27 2.55 -10.39 -0.54
C PRO A 27 3.19 -10.44 -1.94
N ALA A 28 2.69 -11.28 -2.85
CA ALA A 28 3.17 -11.31 -4.23
C ALA A 28 2.86 -9.99 -4.96
N ARG A 29 1.68 -9.40 -4.71
CA ARG A 29 1.28 -8.11 -5.27
C ARG A 29 2.18 -6.99 -4.78
N ILE A 30 2.47 -7.00 -3.49
CA ILE A 30 3.38 -6.04 -2.85
C ILE A 30 4.76 -6.14 -3.46
N ALA A 31 5.28 -7.36 -3.65
CA ALA A 31 6.58 -7.58 -4.27
C ALA A 31 6.63 -7.05 -5.71
N GLN A 32 5.59 -7.29 -6.53
CA GLN A 32 5.52 -6.73 -7.88
C GLN A 32 5.57 -5.21 -7.88
N LEU A 33 4.71 -4.57 -7.10
CA LEU A 33 4.66 -3.11 -7.01
C LEU A 33 5.96 -2.51 -6.45
N ALA A 34 6.67 -3.26 -5.60
CA ALA A 34 7.97 -2.87 -5.08
C ALA A 34 9.08 -3.01 -6.13
N GLN A 35 9.02 -4.05 -6.97
CA GLN A 35 9.91 -4.20 -8.13
C GLN A 35 9.69 -3.11 -9.18
N ASP A 36 8.44 -2.68 -9.38
CA ASP A 36 8.09 -1.55 -10.25
C ASP A 36 8.52 -0.20 -9.65
N GLY A 37 9.05 -0.18 -8.43
CA GLY A 37 9.47 1.02 -7.73
C GLY A 37 8.31 1.93 -7.30
N LEU A 38 7.08 1.41 -7.30
CA LEU A 38 5.88 2.17 -6.94
C LEU A 38 5.64 2.15 -5.43
N VAL A 39 6.07 1.11 -4.74
CA VAL A 39 5.94 0.98 -3.27
C VAL A 39 7.26 0.55 -2.64
N THR A 40 7.41 0.83 -1.35
CA THR A 40 8.52 0.36 -0.53
C THR A 40 7.97 -0.32 0.71
N LEU A 41 8.53 -1.47 1.05
CA LEU A 41 8.18 -2.21 2.26
C LEU A 41 9.31 -2.07 3.28
N THR A 42 9.03 -1.40 4.39
CA THR A 42 9.96 -1.23 5.51
C THR A 42 9.42 -2.00 6.71
N GLY A 43 9.92 -3.23 6.91
CA GLY A 43 9.40 -4.13 7.93
C GLY A 43 7.94 -4.51 7.64
N ALA A 44 7.02 -4.09 8.50
CA ALA A 44 5.57 -4.30 8.33
C ALA A 44 4.85 -3.09 7.69
N ARG A 45 5.56 -2.01 7.37
CA ARG A 45 4.97 -0.80 6.77
C ARG A 45 5.21 -0.75 5.27
N LEU A 46 4.11 -0.69 4.53
CA LEU A 46 4.10 -0.44 3.09
C LEU A 46 3.88 1.05 2.84
N ALA A 47 4.86 1.75 2.28
CA ALA A 47 4.73 3.13 1.86
C ALA A 47 4.80 3.24 0.33
N VAL A 48 4.22 4.28 -0.25
CA VAL A 48 4.35 4.51 -1.69
C VAL A 48 5.45 5.50 -1.97
N THR A 49 6.18 5.22 -3.03
CA THR A 49 7.29 6.03 -3.49
C THR A 49 6.76 7.28 -4.23
N PRO A 50 7.63 8.27 -4.47
CA PRO A 50 7.29 9.39 -5.34
C PRO A 50 6.83 8.96 -6.75
N ALA A 51 7.34 7.82 -7.25
CA ALA A 51 6.95 7.28 -8.56
C ALA A 51 5.56 6.62 -8.54
N GLY A 52 5.16 6.03 -7.41
CA GLY A 52 3.82 5.45 -7.24
C GLY A 52 2.73 6.45 -6.88
N PHE A 53 3.08 7.66 -6.44
CA PHE A 53 2.12 8.68 -6.02
C PHE A 53 1.16 9.15 -7.14
N PRO A 54 1.60 9.39 -8.39
CA PRO A 54 0.70 9.76 -9.49
C PRO A 54 -0.29 8.65 -9.86
N VAL A 55 0.10 7.39 -9.64
CA VAL A 55 -0.70 6.19 -9.95
C VAL A 55 -1.30 5.55 -8.69
N LEU A 56 -1.39 6.33 -7.61
CA LEU A 56 -1.88 5.90 -6.30
C LEU A 56 -3.22 5.14 -6.39
N ASN A 57 -4.19 5.65 -7.14
CA ASN A 57 -5.47 4.97 -7.31
C ASN A 57 -5.32 3.58 -7.96
N ALA A 58 -4.40 3.43 -8.91
CA ALA A 58 -4.11 2.14 -9.54
C ALA A 58 -3.39 1.19 -8.59
N VAL A 59 -2.45 1.71 -7.77
CA VAL A 59 -1.77 0.93 -6.72
C VAL A 59 -2.79 0.41 -5.70
N ILE A 60 -3.73 1.26 -5.26
CA ILE A 60 -4.81 0.83 -4.38
C ILE A 60 -5.70 -0.20 -5.05
N ALA A 61 -6.08 0.00 -6.31
CA ALA A 61 -6.90 -0.96 -7.04
C ALA A 61 -6.20 -2.31 -7.22
N ALA A 62 -4.87 -2.32 -7.39
CA ALA A 62 -4.07 -3.54 -7.47
C ALA A 62 -3.96 -4.28 -6.13
N LEU A 63 -3.98 -3.54 -5.02
CA LEU A 63 -3.94 -4.07 -3.65
C LEU A 63 -5.34 -4.39 -3.09
N ALA A 64 -6.39 -3.82 -3.70
CA ALA A 64 -7.77 -4.17 -3.44
C ALA A 64 -8.07 -5.56 -4.04
N PRO A 65 -8.95 -6.35 -3.39
CA PRO A 65 -9.36 -7.65 -3.91
C PRO A 65 -10.15 -7.54 -5.23
#